data_AF-A0A2R7RWQ1-F1
#
_entry.id   AF-A0A2R7RWQ1-F1
#
_cell.length_a   1.000
_cell.length_b   1.000
_cell.length_c   1.000
_cell.angle_alpha   90.00
_cell.angle_beta   90.00
_cell.angle_gamma   90.00
#
_symmetry.space_group_name_H-M   'P 1'
#
loop_
_entity.id
_entity.type
_entity.pdbx_description
1 polymer ?
#
loop_
_entity_poly.entity_id
_entity_poly.type
_entity_poly.pdbx_seq_one_letter_code
_entity_poly.pdbx_strand_id
1 'polypeptide(L)'
;MTPSDVKATLSFSDGSPSMDLPLYKGSIGPDVIDIRKLYAQTGKFTYDPGFLSTASCNSTITYIDGDKGELLYRGYPIEQLAVNCDYLETCYLLLYGELPNAAEKANFEDRVMHHTMVNEQMQFFLRGFRRDAHPMAVMTGLVGAMSSFYHDSTDINNPEHREISAIRLIAKMPTLVAMAYKYTVGQPYIYPKNELSYAGNFMRMMFATPCEDYSPNPVLVRAMDRIFTLHADHEQNASTSTVRLCGSSGTNPFAAIAAGVACLWGPAHGGANEACLNMLGDIQKQGGVARIGEFVN
;
A
#
# COMPACT_ATOMS: atom_id res chain seq x y z
N MET A 1 -4.81 3.64 -21.53
CA MET A 1 -6.03 3.36 -22.31
C MET A 1 -5.99 4.12 -23.63
N THR A 2 -6.47 3.51 -24.72
CA THR A 2 -6.59 4.14 -26.05
C THR A 2 -8.06 4.21 -26.46
N PRO A 3 -8.50 5.25 -27.21
CA PRO A 3 -9.85 5.31 -27.75
C PRO A 3 -10.13 4.14 -28.69
N SER A 4 -11.37 3.62 -28.68
CA SER A 4 -11.86 2.65 -29.66
C SER A 4 -12.77 3.32 -30.70
N ASP A 5 -12.77 2.81 -31.92
CA ASP A 5 -13.77 3.16 -32.94
C ASP A 5 -15.17 2.58 -32.62
N VAL A 6 -15.24 1.63 -31.68
CA VAL A 6 -16.51 1.06 -31.19
C VAL A 6 -17.11 1.99 -30.14
N LYS A 7 -18.44 2.14 -30.17
CA LYS A 7 -19.23 2.89 -29.19
C LYS A 7 -20.30 1.99 -28.57
N ALA A 8 -20.67 2.30 -27.34
CA ALA A 8 -21.84 1.72 -26.69
C ALA A 8 -23.00 2.70 -26.87
N THR A 9 -24.19 2.20 -27.19
CA THR A 9 -25.39 3.04 -27.27
C THR A 9 -26.26 2.78 -26.04
N LEU A 10 -26.49 3.81 -25.24
CA LEU A 10 -27.41 3.79 -24.11
C LEU A 10 -28.77 4.32 -24.57
N SER A 11 -29.82 3.52 -24.44
CA SER A 11 -31.20 3.90 -24.77
C SER A 11 -32.06 3.96 -23.51
N PHE A 12 -33.11 4.79 -23.53
CA PHE A 12 -34.00 5.00 -22.40
C PHE A 12 -35.45 4.69 -22.77
N SER A 13 -36.14 3.94 -21.92
CA SER A 13 -37.56 3.62 -22.09
C SER A 13 -38.50 4.76 -21.66
N ASP A 14 -37.98 5.79 -21.01
CA ASP A 14 -38.73 6.98 -20.56
C ASP A 14 -38.94 8.02 -21.68
N GLY A 15 -38.50 7.72 -22.91
CA GLY A 15 -38.57 8.61 -24.07
C GLY A 15 -37.40 9.60 -24.19
N SER A 16 -36.43 9.57 -23.27
CA SER A 16 -35.20 10.37 -23.42
C SER A 16 -34.41 9.94 -24.66
N PRO A 17 -33.74 10.87 -25.37
CA PRO A 17 -32.89 10.51 -26.51
C PRO A 17 -31.79 9.53 -26.11
N SER A 18 -31.50 8.55 -26.97
CA SER A 18 -30.34 7.67 -26.80
C SER A 18 -29.03 8.45 -26.91
N MET A 19 -27.99 7.93 -26.27
CA MET A 19 -26.65 8.52 -26.28
C MET A 19 -25.60 7.48 -26.65
N ASP A 20 -24.68 7.86 -27.52
CA ASP A 20 -23.48 7.07 -27.79
C ASP A 20 -22.38 7.42 -26.78
N LEU A 21 -21.79 6.39 -26.19
CA LEU A 21 -20.72 6.44 -25.21
C LEU A 21 -19.44 5.87 -25.83
N PRO A 22 -18.31 6.61 -25.83
CA PRO A 22 -17.03 6.09 -26.30
C PRO A 22 -16.58 4.87 -25.50
N LEU A 23 -15.97 3.90 -26.17
CA LEU A 23 -15.21 2.85 -25.50
C LEU A 23 -13.72 3.19 -25.50
N TYR A 24 -13.05 2.79 -24.43
CA TYR A 24 -11.60 2.80 -24.33
C TYR A 24 -11.09 1.39 -24.08
N LYS A 25 -9.94 1.07 -24.66
CA LYS A 25 -9.26 -0.22 -24.49
C LYS A 25 -8.03 -0.07 -23.61
N GLY A 26 -7.86 -1.02 -22.69
CA GLY A 26 -6.59 -1.23 -21.98
C GLY A 26 -5.55 -1.88 -22.89
N SER A 27 -4.29 -1.90 -22.46
CA SER A 27 -3.30 -2.82 -23.02
C SER A 27 -3.60 -4.27 -22.65
N ILE A 28 -4.25 -4.46 -21.50
CA ILE A 28 -4.77 -5.71 -20.95
C ILE A 28 -6.02 -5.39 -20.11
N GLY A 29 -6.85 -6.40 -19.84
CA GLY A 29 -8.09 -6.24 -19.08
C GLY A 29 -9.30 -5.86 -19.93
N PRO A 30 -10.46 -5.60 -19.29
CA PRO A 30 -11.71 -5.31 -19.98
C PRO A 30 -11.73 -3.92 -20.64
N ASP A 31 -12.54 -3.79 -21.70
CA ASP A 31 -12.89 -2.49 -22.29
C ASP A 31 -13.72 -1.67 -21.30
N VAL A 32 -13.57 -0.34 -21.32
CA VAL A 32 -14.31 0.57 -20.43
C VAL A 32 -15.18 1.54 -21.22
N ILE A 33 -16.40 1.77 -20.73
CA ILE A 33 -17.36 2.71 -21.32
C ILE A 33 -17.20 4.07 -20.63
N ASP A 34 -16.95 5.12 -21.40
CA ASP A 34 -16.77 6.47 -20.86
C ASP A 34 -18.11 7.15 -20.61
N ILE A 35 -18.46 7.26 -19.32
CA ILE A 35 -19.69 7.89 -18.84
C ILE A 35 -19.51 9.34 -18.38
N ARG A 36 -18.36 9.99 -18.63
CA ARG A 36 -18.09 11.37 -18.13
C ARG A 36 -19.12 12.41 -18.58
N LYS A 37 -19.74 12.19 -19.74
CA LYS A 37 -20.78 13.09 -20.29
C LYS A 37 -22.22 12.65 -19.95
N LEU A 38 -22.41 11.53 -19.26
CA LEU A 38 -23.72 10.94 -19.00
C LEU A 38 -24.66 11.93 -18.30
N TYR A 39 -24.25 12.49 -17.17
CA TYR A 39 -25.08 13.43 -16.41
C TYR A 39 -25.39 14.70 -17.21
N ALA A 40 -24.38 15.31 -17.81
CA ALA A 40 -24.54 16.56 -18.57
C ALA A 40 -25.50 16.43 -19.77
N GLN A 41 -25.60 15.23 -20.37
CA GLN A 41 -26.46 15.00 -21.54
C GLN A 41 -27.83 14.41 -21.21
N THR A 42 -27.96 13.70 -20.08
CA THR A 42 -29.17 12.92 -19.78
C THR A 42 -29.84 13.30 -18.46
N GLY A 43 -29.17 14.05 -17.60
CA GLY A 43 -29.59 14.33 -16.23
C GLY A 43 -29.57 13.10 -15.30
N LYS A 44 -28.94 12.00 -15.72
CA LYS A 44 -28.92 10.71 -15.00
C LYS A 44 -27.50 10.34 -14.54
N PHE A 45 -27.41 9.55 -13.48
CA PHE A 45 -26.17 8.96 -12.97
C PHE A 45 -26.21 7.43 -13.09
N THR A 46 -25.04 6.81 -13.04
CA THR A 46 -24.95 5.38 -12.73
C THR A 46 -25.17 5.16 -11.23
N TYR A 47 -25.63 3.97 -10.86
CA TYR A 47 -25.77 3.56 -9.47
C TYR A 47 -24.95 2.28 -9.27
N ASP A 48 -23.76 2.44 -8.68
CA ASP A 48 -22.80 1.36 -8.43
C ASP A 48 -22.20 1.47 -7.02
N PRO A 49 -22.99 1.19 -5.96
CA PRO A 49 -22.48 1.20 -4.60
C PRO A 49 -21.30 0.23 -4.44
N GLY A 50 -20.15 0.75 -4.01
CA GLY A 50 -18.92 -0.03 -3.88
C GLY A 50 -17.99 0.03 -5.10
N PHE A 51 -18.40 0.69 -6.20
CA PHE A 51 -17.60 0.88 -7.41
C PHE A 51 -17.14 -0.43 -8.06
N LEU A 52 -17.94 -1.50 -7.95
CA LEU A 52 -17.57 -2.84 -8.43
C LEU A 52 -17.50 -2.93 -9.95
N SER A 53 -18.21 -2.05 -10.66
CA SER A 53 -18.23 -1.98 -12.13
C SER A 53 -17.75 -0.62 -12.65
N THR A 54 -17.05 0.15 -11.82
CA THR A 54 -16.62 1.51 -12.17
C THR A 54 -15.09 1.63 -12.15
N ALA A 55 -14.49 1.74 -13.33
CA ALA A 55 -13.08 2.08 -13.46
C ALA A 55 -12.86 3.58 -13.14
N SER A 56 -12.23 3.86 -11.99
CA SER A 56 -12.03 5.24 -11.49
C SER A 56 -10.78 5.93 -12.02
N CYS A 57 -9.82 5.19 -12.58
CA CYS A 57 -8.57 5.76 -13.10
C CYS A 57 -7.95 4.90 -14.22
N ASN A 58 -7.03 5.51 -14.96
CA ASN A 58 -6.08 4.79 -15.80
C ASN A 58 -4.79 4.54 -15.00
N SER A 59 -4.24 3.33 -15.06
CA SER A 59 -3.03 2.94 -14.35
C SER A 59 -2.15 2.05 -15.23
N THR A 60 -0.84 2.14 -15.03
CA THR A 60 0.17 1.27 -15.65
C THR A 60 1.03 0.56 -14.59
N ILE A 61 0.56 0.54 -13.34
CA ILE A 61 1.34 0.03 -12.19
C ILE A 61 1.14 -1.47 -12.01
N THR A 62 -0.11 -1.90 -11.82
CA THR A 62 -0.45 -3.29 -11.48
C THR A 62 -1.64 -3.74 -12.30
N TYR A 63 -1.67 -5.03 -12.65
CA TYR A 63 -2.79 -5.70 -13.28
C TYR A 63 -3.12 -6.98 -12.53
N ILE A 64 -4.41 -7.27 -12.36
CA ILE A 64 -4.92 -8.48 -11.74
C ILE A 64 -5.94 -9.17 -12.65
N ASP A 65 -5.79 -10.48 -12.81
CA ASP A 65 -6.84 -11.37 -13.33
C ASP A 65 -7.13 -12.42 -12.26
N GLY A 66 -8.20 -12.20 -11.48
CA GLY A 66 -8.57 -13.08 -10.38
C GLY A 66 -9.01 -14.48 -10.83
N ASP A 67 -9.60 -14.60 -12.02
CA ASP A 67 -10.07 -15.87 -12.56
C ASP A 67 -8.89 -16.75 -13.01
N LYS A 68 -7.82 -16.13 -13.51
CA LYS A 68 -6.56 -16.82 -13.86
C LYS A 68 -5.55 -16.91 -12.72
N GLY A 69 -5.76 -16.15 -11.64
CA GLY A 69 -4.80 -16.02 -10.54
C GLY A 69 -3.52 -15.27 -10.93
N GLU A 70 -3.62 -14.29 -11.82
CA GLU A 70 -2.47 -13.49 -12.28
C GLU A 70 -2.37 -12.17 -11.50
N LEU A 71 -1.16 -11.84 -11.04
CA LEU A 71 -0.82 -10.53 -10.46
C LEU A 71 0.48 -10.06 -11.09
N LEU A 72 0.43 -8.91 -11.76
CA LEU A 72 1.57 -8.33 -12.47
C LEU A 72 1.92 -6.97 -11.89
N TYR A 73 3.18 -6.73 -11.55
CA TYR A 73 3.72 -5.38 -11.29
C TYR A 73 4.51 -4.93 -12.51
N ARG A 74 4.08 -3.84 -13.16
CA ARG A 74 4.66 -3.32 -14.41
C ARG A 74 4.80 -4.38 -15.51
N GLY A 75 3.92 -5.38 -15.50
CA GLY A 75 3.94 -6.51 -16.44
C GLY A 75 4.77 -7.72 -15.99
N TYR A 76 5.54 -7.61 -14.91
CA TYR A 76 6.29 -8.74 -14.33
C TYR A 76 5.39 -9.58 -13.41
N PRO A 77 5.30 -10.90 -13.60
CA PRO A 77 4.56 -11.78 -12.69
C PRO A 77 5.12 -11.74 -11.26
N ILE A 78 4.23 -11.66 -10.28
CA ILE A 78 4.61 -11.50 -8.87
C ILE A 78 5.53 -12.61 -8.36
N GLU A 79 5.36 -13.85 -8.83
CA GLU A 79 6.20 -14.99 -8.46
C GLU A 79 7.64 -14.83 -8.95
N GLN A 80 7.86 -14.14 -10.07
CA GLN A 80 9.20 -13.86 -10.56
C GLN A 80 9.89 -12.80 -9.70
N LEU A 81 9.15 -11.76 -9.29
CA LEU A 81 9.67 -10.71 -8.40
C LEU A 81 9.99 -11.28 -7.02
N ALA A 82 9.09 -12.06 -6.42
CA ALA A 82 9.29 -12.64 -5.09
C ALA A 82 10.46 -13.64 -5.01
N VAL A 83 10.88 -14.22 -6.14
CA VAL A 83 12.01 -15.15 -6.21
C VAL A 83 13.32 -14.44 -6.55
N ASN A 84 13.29 -13.47 -7.47
CA ASN A 84 14.49 -12.92 -8.09
C ASN A 84 14.83 -11.47 -7.70
N CYS A 85 13.89 -10.74 -7.10
CA CYS A 85 14.08 -9.36 -6.67
C CYS A 85 13.97 -9.26 -5.15
N ASP A 86 14.52 -8.17 -4.61
CA ASP A 86 14.23 -7.72 -3.25
C ASP A 86 13.13 -6.65 -3.21
N TYR A 87 12.73 -6.28 -2.00
CA TYR A 87 11.68 -5.30 -1.80
C TYR A 87 12.03 -3.90 -2.32
N LEU A 88 13.31 -3.49 -2.28
CA LEU A 88 13.70 -2.15 -2.75
C LEU A 88 13.75 -2.08 -4.28
N GLU A 89 14.16 -3.15 -4.96
CA GLU A 89 13.98 -3.29 -6.41
C GLU A 89 12.50 -3.22 -6.80
N THR A 90 11.62 -3.88 -6.03
CA THR A 90 10.18 -3.82 -6.26
C THR A 90 9.63 -2.41 -6.05
N CYS A 91 10.07 -1.70 -5.00
CA CYS A 91 9.73 -0.30 -4.80
C CYS A 91 10.18 0.58 -5.98
N TYR A 92 11.41 0.38 -6.46
CA TYR A 92 11.94 1.10 -7.63
C TYR A 92 11.07 0.84 -8.87
N LEU A 93 10.78 -0.43 -9.17
CA LEU A 93 9.91 -0.85 -10.27
C LEU A 93 8.55 -0.14 -10.21
N LEU A 94 7.90 -0.15 -9.04
CA LEU A 94 6.58 0.45 -8.87
C LEU A 94 6.63 1.97 -9.04
N LEU A 95 7.68 2.65 -8.56
CA LEU A 95 7.82 4.11 -8.68
C LEU A 95 8.20 4.57 -10.09
N TYR A 96 9.19 3.94 -10.71
CA TYR A 96 9.81 4.43 -11.95
C TYR A 96 9.36 3.69 -13.20
N GLY A 97 8.73 2.52 -13.06
CA GLY A 97 8.12 1.78 -14.17
C GLY A 97 8.97 0.64 -14.73
N GLU A 98 10.26 0.60 -14.44
CA GLU A 98 11.21 -0.41 -14.92
C GLU A 98 12.09 -0.92 -13.78
N LEU A 99 12.66 -2.12 -13.93
CA LEU A 99 13.61 -2.66 -12.96
C LEU A 99 14.92 -1.85 -13.01
N PRO A 100 15.55 -1.56 -11.86
CA PRO A 100 16.79 -0.79 -11.83
C PRO A 100 17.96 -1.61 -12.37
N ASN A 101 18.89 -0.96 -13.06
CA ASN A 101 20.24 -1.50 -13.23
C ASN A 101 21.04 -1.41 -11.93
N ALA A 102 22.23 -2.00 -11.88
CA ALA A 102 23.04 -2.06 -10.66
C ALA A 102 23.38 -0.69 -10.05
N ALA A 103 23.63 0.33 -10.87
CA ALA A 103 23.93 1.68 -10.38
C ALA A 103 22.68 2.39 -9.86
N GLU A 104 21.54 2.23 -10.54
CA GLU A 104 20.25 2.75 -10.11
C GLU A 104 19.81 2.12 -8.79
N LYS A 105 19.97 0.80 -8.66
CA LYS A 105 19.69 0.06 -7.43
C LYS A 105 20.51 0.61 -6.27
N ALA A 106 21.84 0.66 -6.43
CA ALA A 106 22.73 1.16 -5.38
C ALA A 106 22.39 2.60 -4.97
N ASN A 107 22.07 3.47 -5.92
CA ASN A 107 21.66 4.84 -5.62
C ASN A 107 20.31 4.90 -4.88
N PHE A 108 19.32 4.12 -5.32
CA PHE A 108 18.01 4.08 -4.68
C PHE A 108 18.08 3.54 -3.26
N GLU A 109 18.82 2.43 -3.06
CA GLU A 109 19.10 1.87 -1.74
C GLU A 109 19.77 2.91 -0.85
N ASP A 110 20.84 3.56 -1.31
CA ASP A 110 21.54 4.58 -0.55
C ASP A 110 20.58 5.71 -0.10
N ARG A 111 19.77 6.22 -1.02
CA ARG A 111 18.78 7.27 -0.72
C ARG A 111 17.75 6.83 0.31
N VAL A 112 17.20 5.62 0.17
CA VAL A 112 16.20 5.09 1.12
C VAL A 112 16.85 4.87 2.48
N MET A 113 17.98 4.18 2.52
CA MET A 113 18.62 3.77 3.78
C MET A 113 19.14 4.96 4.60
N HIS A 114 19.54 6.06 3.95
CA HIS A 114 19.94 7.30 4.61
C HIS A 114 18.78 8.23 5.01
N HIS A 115 17.53 7.85 4.72
CA HIS A 115 16.33 8.56 5.19
C HIS A 115 15.53 7.79 6.24
N THR A 116 16.07 6.70 6.78
CA THR A 116 15.36 5.80 7.72
C THR A 116 15.10 6.40 9.10
N MET A 117 15.94 7.32 9.57
CA MET A 117 15.73 8.01 10.85
C MET A 117 14.52 8.95 10.78
N VAL A 118 13.73 8.98 11.86
CA VAL A 118 12.64 9.94 12.02
C VAL A 118 13.08 11.12 12.88
N ASN A 119 12.37 12.24 12.81
CA ASN A 119 12.64 13.36 13.71
C ASN A 119 12.44 12.90 15.17
N GLU A 120 13.41 13.19 16.05
CA GLU A 120 13.37 12.80 17.46
C GLU A 120 12.08 13.23 18.18
N GLN A 121 11.43 14.31 17.75
CA GLN A 121 10.17 14.76 18.33
C GLN A 121 9.00 13.79 18.09
N MET A 122 9.06 12.92 17.08
CA MET A 122 8.04 11.89 16.85
C MET A 122 7.94 10.92 18.03
N GLN A 123 9.04 10.69 18.74
CA GLN A 123 9.05 9.84 19.92
C GLN A 123 8.20 10.42 21.08
N PHE A 124 8.07 11.75 21.15
CA PHE A 124 7.23 12.42 22.14
C PHE A 124 5.77 12.43 21.71
N PHE A 125 5.50 12.61 20.42
CA PHE A 125 4.16 12.46 19.86
C PHE A 125 3.56 11.08 20.19
N LEU A 126 4.38 10.02 20.06
CA LEU A 126 3.99 8.65 20.39
C LEU A 126 3.56 8.46 21.86
N ARG A 127 4.09 9.27 22.80
CA ARG A 127 3.69 9.24 24.23
C ARG A 127 2.27 9.77 24.48
N GLY A 128 1.66 10.43 23.50
CA GLY A 128 0.27 10.85 23.57
C GLY A 128 -0.73 9.68 23.48
N PHE A 129 -0.30 8.54 22.95
CA PHE A 129 -1.14 7.34 22.89
C PHE A 129 -1.11 6.55 24.20
N ARG A 130 -2.19 5.84 24.50
CA ARG A 130 -2.17 4.83 25.56
C ARG A 130 -1.26 3.66 25.15
N ARG A 131 -0.68 2.95 26.13
CA ARG A 131 0.18 1.77 25.87
C ARG A 131 -0.58 0.60 25.26
N ASP A 132 -1.87 0.48 25.55
CA ASP A 132 -2.79 -0.53 25.02
C ASP A 132 -3.47 -0.10 23.70
N ALA A 133 -3.04 1.02 23.11
CA ALA A 133 -3.58 1.47 21.83
C ALA A 133 -3.25 0.46 20.72
N HIS A 134 -4.24 0.20 19.87
CA HIS A 134 -4.04 -0.67 18.71
C HIS A 134 -2.95 -0.11 17.79
N PRO A 135 -1.96 -0.91 17.33
CA PRO A 135 -0.86 -0.43 16.49
C PRO A 135 -1.31 0.35 15.24
N MET A 136 -2.41 -0.07 14.61
CA MET A 136 -2.95 0.67 13.45
C MET A 136 -3.44 2.08 13.79
N ALA A 137 -4.04 2.30 14.97
CA ALA A 137 -4.43 3.64 15.41
C ALA A 137 -3.21 4.55 15.59
N VAL A 138 -2.16 3.99 16.20
CA VAL A 138 -0.88 4.65 16.40
C VAL A 138 -0.24 4.98 15.05
N MET A 139 -0.25 4.04 14.10
CA MET A 139 0.29 4.24 12.75
C MET A 139 -0.45 5.31 11.96
N THR A 140 -1.79 5.33 11.99
CA THR A 140 -2.59 6.41 11.38
C THR A 140 -2.15 7.78 11.90
N GLY A 141 -1.96 7.91 13.22
CA GLY A 141 -1.50 9.15 13.84
C GLY A 141 -0.04 9.51 13.50
N LEU A 142 0.88 8.55 13.56
CA LEU A 142 2.30 8.78 13.27
C LEU A 142 2.55 9.18 11.82
N VAL A 143 1.92 8.49 10.87
CA VAL A 143 2.06 8.78 9.44
C VAL A 143 1.42 10.14 9.13
N GLY A 144 0.27 10.45 9.72
CA GLY A 144 -0.33 11.78 9.60
C GLY A 144 0.59 12.87 10.15
N ALA A 145 1.18 12.66 11.32
CA ALA A 145 2.10 13.61 11.93
C ALA A 145 3.36 13.88 11.09
N MET A 146 3.78 12.95 10.21
CA MET A 146 4.89 13.22 9.29
C MET A 146 4.65 14.49 8.44
N SER A 147 3.39 14.83 8.14
CA SER A 147 3.07 16.03 7.36
C SER A 147 3.48 17.33 8.06
N SER A 148 3.63 17.34 9.40
CA SER A 148 4.12 18.50 10.15
C SER A 148 5.63 18.57 10.25
N PHE A 149 6.33 17.43 10.16
CA PHE A 149 7.79 17.37 10.29
C PHE A 149 8.53 17.51 8.95
N TYR A 150 7.87 17.17 7.84
CA TYR A 150 8.48 17.11 6.51
C TYR A 150 7.74 18.02 5.52
N HIS A 151 7.63 19.30 5.91
CA HIS A 151 6.93 20.32 5.11
C HIS A 151 7.83 21.03 4.06
N ASP A 152 9.11 20.68 4.03
CA ASP A 152 10.14 21.22 3.14
C ASP A 152 10.00 20.79 1.66
N SER A 153 9.19 19.76 1.37
CA SER A 153 9.00 19.23 0.02
C SER A 153 7.52 18.90 -0.25
N THR A 154 6.64 19.89 -0.15
CA THR A 154 5.17 19.69 -0.17
C THR A 154 4.46 20.13 -1.44
N ASP A 155 5.16 20.81 -2.35
CA ASP A 155 4.58 21.13 -3.66
C ASP A 155 4.37 19.86 -4.50
N ILE A 156 3.11 19.43 -4.58
CA ILE A 156 2.68 18.25 -5.34
C ILE A 156 2.86 18.40 -6.85
N ASN A 157 3.03 19.62 -7.36
CA ASN A 157 3.29 19.85 -8.78
C ASN A 157 4.78 19.72 -9.13
N ASN A 158 5.66 19.80 -8.12
CA ASN A 158 7.09 19.60 -8.31
C ASN A 158 7.42 18.08 -8.31
N PRO A 159 7.97 17.52 -9.42
CA PRO A 159 8.37 16.12 -9.48
C PRO A 159 9.39 15.71 -8.40
N GLU A 160 10.36 16.56 -8.09
CA GLU A 160 11.39 16.29 -7.09
C GLU A 160 10.80 16.19 -5.69
N HIS A 161 9.86 17.09 -5.35
CA HIS A 161 9.18 17.06 -4.04
C HIS A 161 8.33 15.79 -3.85
N ARG A 162 7.65 15.36 -4.93
CA ARG A 162 6.90 14.08 -4.92
C ARG A 162 7.84 12.90 -4.69
N GLU A 163 8.99 12.90 -5.34
CA GLU A 163 9.99 11.84 -5.20
C GLU A 163 10.59 11.82 -3.79
N ILE A 164 10.97 12.97 -3.23
CA ILE A 164 11.45 13.10 -1.85
C ILE A 164 10.41 12.56 -0.86
N SER A 165 9.14 12.88 -1.06
CA SER A 165 8.04 12.39 -0.20
C SER A 165 7.91 10.87 -0.29
N ALA A 166 7.97 10.28 -1.49
CA ALA A 166 7.91 8.84 -1.70
C ALA A 166 9.10 8.12 -1.03
N ILE A 167 10.32 8.60 -1.23
CA ILE A 167 11.53 8.03 -0.60
C ILE A 167 11.42 8.09 0.92
N ARG A 168 10.99 9.23 1.48
CA ARG A 168 10.82 9.40 2.93
C ARG A 168 9.75 8.47 3.50
N LEU A 169 8.64 8.27 2.79
CA LEU A 169 7.58 7.33 3.19
C LEU A 169 8.13 5.90 3.24
N ILE A 170 8.79 5.44 2.18
CA ILE A 170 9.39 4.10 2.13
C ILE A 170 10.42 3.96 3.25
N ALA A 171 11.36 4.88 3.35
CA ALA A 171 12.45 4.80 4.33
C ALA A 171 11.98 4.80 5.80
N LYS A 172 10.97 5.60 6.13
CA LYS A 172 10.57 5.84 7.52
C LYS A 172 9.48 4.91 8.00
N MET A 173 8.70 4.28 7.10
CA MET A 173 7.61 3.39 7.49
C MET A 173 8.07 2.26 8.43
N PRO A 174 9.17 1.53 8.16
CA PRO A 174 9.64 0.48 9.07
C PRO A 174 10.02 1.02 10.46
N THR A 175 10.64 2.19 10.52
CA THR A 175 11.02 2.84 11.78
C THR A 175 9.78 3.20 12.59
N LEU A 176 8.74 3.74 11.96
CA LEU A 176 7.47 4.08 12.64
C LEU A 176 6.75 2.84 13.16
N VAL A 177 6.68 1.78 12.36
CA VAL A 177 6.08 0.50 12.78
C VAL A 177 6.84 -0.09 13.96
N ALA A 178 8.17 -0.10 13.90
CA ALA A 178 8.99 -0.61 15.00
C ALA A 178 8.87 0.24 16.27
N MET A 179 8.80 1.56 16.15
CA MET A 179 8.52 2.44 17.28
C MET A 179 7.15 2.14 17.90
N ALA A 180 6.10 1.97 17.08
CA ALA A 180 4.77 1.61 17.57
C ALA A 180 4.79 0.28 18.32
N TYR A 181 5.46 -0.76 17.78
CA TYR A 181 5.61 -2.04 18.46
C TYR A 181 6.36 -1.90 19.80
N LYS A 182 7.57 -1.32 19.80
CA LYS A 182 8.37 -1.09 21.02
C LYS A 182 7.60 -0.29 22.07
N TYR A 183 6.80 0.68 21.63
CA TYR A 183 5.93 1.44 22.51
C TYR A 183 4.87 0.56 23.19
N THR A 184 4.18 -0.30 22.45
CA THR A 184 3.16 -1.20 23.03
C THR A 184 3.75 -2.19 24.03
N VAL A 185 4.95 -2.72 23.79
CA VAL A 185 5.61 -3.69 24.69
C VAL A 185 6.46 -3.05 25.80
N GLY A 186 6.52 -1.70 25.87
CA GLY A 186 7.25 -1.00 26.92
C GLY A 186 8.78 -1.00 26.79
N GLN A 187 9.32 -1.23 25.59
CA GLN A 187 10.76 -1.33 25.36
C GLN A 187 11.36 -0.03 24.77
N PRO A 188 12.69 0.19 24.90
CA PRO A 188 13.38 1.28 24.23
C PRO A 188 13.29 1.18 22.70
N TYR A 189 13.28 2.32 22.02
CA TYR A 189 13.37 2.38 20.57
C TYR A 189 14.77 2.00 20.10
N ILE A 190 14.82 1.29 18.98
CA ILE A 190 16.06 0.80 18.39
C ILE A 190 16.27 1.56 17.08
N TYR A 191 17.42 2.19 16.93
CA TYR A 191 17.77 2.91 15.71
C TYR A 191 18.15 1.98 14.55
N PRO A 192 17.86 2.39 13.30
CA PRO A 192 18.32 1.69 12.11
C PRO A 192 19.85 1.71 12.03
N LYS A 193 20.40 0.76 11.27
CA LYS A 193 21.84 0.62 10.97
C LYS A 193 22.03 0.52 9.46
N ASN A 194 22.80 1.43 8.87
CA ASN A 194 22.98 1.50 7.41
C ASN A 194 23.66 0.25 6.80
N GLU A 195 24.36 -0.55 7.62
CA GLU A 195 25.00 -1.80 7.18
C GLU A 195 24.02 -2.96 6.93
N LEU A 196 22.78 -2.86 7.42
CA LEU A 196 21.75 -3.90 7.26
C LEU A 196 20.86 -3.60 6.05
N SER A 197 20.35 -4.65 5.40
CA SER A 197 19.31 -4.52 4.38
C SER A 197 18.03 -3.90 4.94
N TYR A 198 17.12 -3.45 4.08
CA TYR A 198 15.83 -2.87 4.48
C TYR A 198 15.04 -3.79 5.44
N ALA A 199 14.83 -5.05 5.04
CA ALA A 199 14.17 -6.05 5.89
C ALA A 199 15.01 -6.40 7.14
N GLY A 200 16.34 -6.48 7.03
CA GLY A 200 17.23 -6.72 8.16
C GLY A 200 17.15 -5.62 9.23
N ASN A 201 17.07 -4.37 8.77
CA ASN A 201 16.86 -3.21 9.62
C ASN A 201 15.51 -3.25 10.32
N PHE A 202 14.44 -3.56 9.59
CA PHE A 202 13.12 -3.70 10.20
C PHE A 202 13.12 -4.77 11.31
N MET A 203 13.68 -5.95 11.04
CA MET A 203 13.80 -7.03 12.03
C MET A 203 14.61 -6.60 13.26
N ARG A 204 15.72 -5.89 13.06
CA ARG A 204 16.51 -5.32 14.15
C ARG A 204 15.68 -4.36 14.99
N MET A 205 15.00 -3.40 14.36
CA MET A 205 14.27 -2.37 15.08
C MET A 205 13.09 -2.95 15.88
N MET A 206 12.48 -4.02 15.36
CA MET A 206 11.42 -4.77 16.05
C MET A 206 11.95 -5.56 17.26
N PHE A 207 13.04 -6.30 17.12
CA PHE A 207 13.39 -7.37 18.08
C PHE A 207 14.65 -7.16 18.91
N ALA A 208 15.57 -6.28 18.51
CA ALA A 208 16.76 -6.01 19.30
C ALA A 208 16.42 -5.33 20.63
N THR A 209 17.30 -5.49 21.62
CA THR A 209 17.29 -4.70 22.85
C THR A 209 18.65 -4.02 23.03
N PRO A 210 18.78 -2.98 23.87
CA PRO A 210 20.08 -2.38 24.16
C PRO A 210 21.03 -3.26 24.98
N CYS A 211 20.56 -4.41 25.46
CA CYS A 211 21.30 -5.25 26.39
C CYS A 211 22.21 -6.28 25.71
N GLU A 212 22.06 -6.49 24.40
CA GLU A 212 22.83 -7.47 23.63
C GLU A 212 22.93 -7.09 22.15
N ASP A 213 23.96 -7.60 21.49
CA ASP A 213 24.10 -7.47 20.05
C ASP A 213 23.05 -8.32 19.33
N TYR A 214 22.31 -7.71 18.41
CA TYR A 214 21.29 -8.39 17.62
C TYR A 214 21.80 -8.67 16.21
N SER A 215 21.86 -9.95 15.85
CA SER A 215 22.11 -10.39 14.48
C SER A 215 20.82 -10.94 13.86
N PRO A 216 20.24 -10.27 12.83
CA PRO A 216 19.01 -10.75 12.20
C PRO A 216 19.20 -12.14 11.59
N ASN A 217 18.28 -13.07 11.87
CA ASN A 217 18.31 -14.41 11.27
C ASN A 217 18.11 -14.30 9.74
N PRO A 218 19.05 -14.76 8.89
CA PRO A 218 18.96 -14.64 7.44
C PRO A 218 17.70 -15.28 6.83
N VAL A 219 17.17 -16.34 7.46
CA VAL A 219 15.91 -16.98 7.03
C VAL A 219 14.73 -16.03 7.22
N LEU A 220 14.64 -15.39 8.40
CA LEU A 220 13.56 -14.45 8.70
C LEU A 220 13.66 -13.16 7.89
N VAL A 221 14.88 -12.68 7.63
CA VAL A 221 15.11 -11.52 6.76
C VAL A 221 14.59 -11.78 5.35
N ARG A 222 14.93 -12.93 4.75
CA ARG A 222 14.40 -13.31 3.42
C ARG A 222 12.89 -13.50 3.41
N ALA A 223 12.32 -14.08 4.48
CA ALA A 223 10.88 -14.23 4.59
C ALA A 223 10.17 -12.87 4.66
N MET A 224 10.70 -11.93 5.46
CA MET A 224 10.15 -10.59 5.60
C MET A 224 10.23 -9.78 4.31
N ASP A 225 11.36 -9.85 3.60
CA ASP A 225 11.55 -9.19 2.30
C ASP A 225 10.53 -9.66 1.26
N ARG A 226 10.26 -10.98 1.22
CA ARG A 226 9.20 -11.54 0.38
C ARG A 226 7.80 -11.11 0.82
N ILE A 227 7.52 -11.08 2.12
CA ILE A 227 6.22 -10.59 2.63
C ILE A 227 5.99 -9.16 2.15
N PHE A 228 7.00 -8.28 2.25
CA PHE A 228 6.90 -6.92 1.75
C PHE A 228 6.66 -6.86 0.25
N THR A 229 7.41 -7.64 -0.53
CA THR A 229 7.24 -7.71 -2.00
C THR A 229 5.85 -8.15 -2.40
N LEU A 230 5.31 -9.20 -1.76
CA LEU A 230 3.96 -9.73 -2.04
C LEU A 230 2.83 -8.78 -1.65
N HIS A 231 3.08 -7.79 -0.78
CA HIS A 231 2.11 -6.80 -0.32
C HIS A 231 2.43 -5.39 -0.83
N ALA A 232 3.32 -5.24 -1.80
CA ALA A 232 3.80 -3.94 -2.25
C ALA A 232 2.71 -3.12 -2.96
N ASP A 233 1.89 -3.75 -3.79
CA ASP A 233 0.71 -3.15 -4.41
C ASP A 233 -0.37 -4.20 -4.74
N HIS A 234 -1.62 -3.77 -4.87
CA HIS A 234 -2.74 -4.66 -5.23
C HIS A 234 -3.84 -3.87 -5.95
N GLU A 235 -3.44 -3.10 -6.98
CA GLU A 235 -4.31 -2.32 -7.88
C GLU A 235 -5.24 -1.33 -7.12
N GLN A 236 -6.50 -1.17 -7.56
CA GLN A 236 -7.47 -0.24 -6.99
C GLN A 236 -8.25 -0.86 -5.83
N ASN A 237 -7.55 -1.26 -4.76
CA ASN A 237 -8.19 -1.68 -3.52
C ASN A 237 -8.69 -0.48 -2.70
N ALA A 238 -9.44 -0.74 -1.62
CA ALA A 238 -10.07 0.30 -0.79
C ALA A 238 -9.07 1.34 -0.26
N SER A 239 -7.91 0.90 0.24
CA SER A 239 -6.88 1.82 0.76
C SER A 239 -6.21 2.63 -0.34
N THR A 240 -5.83 2.04 -1.47
CA THR A 240 -5.23 2.76 -2.60
C THR A 240 -6.19 3.78 -3.21
N SER A 241 -7.46 3.39 -3.38
CA SER A 241 -8.53 4.28 -3.82
C SER A 241 -8.76 5.43 -2.83
N THR A 242 -8.66 5.17 -1.53
CA THR A 242 -8.73 6.21 -0.49
C THR A 242 -7.56 7.19 -0.58
N VAL A 243 -6.33 6.71 -0.77
CA VAL A 243 -5.15 7.56 -0.98
C VAL A 243 -5.34 8.44 -2.21
N ARG A 244 -5.81 7.88 -3.33
CA ARG A 244 -6.08 8.64 -4.56
C ARG A 244 -7.17 9.70 -4.36
N LEU A 245 -8.28 9.33 -3.72
CA LEU A 245 -9.38 10.25 -3.47
C LEU A 245 -8.94 11.39 -2.55
N CYS A 246 -8.21 11.09 -1.48
CA CYS A 246 -7.64 12.10 -0.58
C CYS A 246 -6.62 12.99 -1.31
N GLY A 247 -5.72 12.39 -2.10
CA GLY A 247 -4.75 13.09 -2.94
C GLY A 247 -5.37 14.01 -3.98
N SER A 248 -6.57 13.66 -4.48
CA SER A 248 -7.24 14.43 -5.54
C SER A 248 -7.61 15.85 -5.15
N SER A 249 -7.73 16.15 -3.84
CA SER A 249 -7.94 17.52 -3.34
C SER A 249 -6.64 18.35 -3.26
N GLY A 250 -5.51 17.79 -3.70
CA GLY A 250 -4.19 18.40 -3.58
C GLY A 250 -3.61 18.35 -2.15
N THR A 251 -4.05 17.40 -1.33
CA THR A 251 -3.56 17.26 0.06
C THR A 251 -2.09 16.81 0.12
N ASN A 252 -1.50 16.97 1.30
CA ASN A 252 -0.14 16.53 1.59
C ASN A 252 0.00 15.00 1.41
N PRO A 253 1.05 14.49 0.73
CA PRO A 253 1.25 13.05 0.50
C PRO A 253 1.24 12.20 1.77
N PHE A 254 1.84 12.66 2.87
CA PHE A 254 1.85 11.93 4.15
C PHE A 254 0.43 11.82 4.73
N ALA A 255 -0.37 12.88 4.62
CA ALA A 255 -1.78 12.86 5.03
C ALA A 255 -2.62 11.92 4.16
N ALA A 256 -2.37 11.89 2.84
CA ALA A 256 -3.02 10.95 1.94
C ALA A 256 -2.69 9.48 2.32
N ILE A 257 -1.42 9.17 2.62
CA ILE A 257 -1.05 7.83 3.10
C ILE A 257 -1.68 7.53 4.46
N ALA A 258 -1.78 8.48 5.38
CA ALA A 258 -2.47 8.29 6.65
C ALA A 258 -3.95 7.88 6.46
N ALA A 259 -4.63 8.46 5.47
CA ALA A 259 -5.99 8.05 5.09
C ALA A 259 -6.01 6.61 4.53
N GLY A 260 -5.00 6.23 3.75
CA GLY A 260 -4.79 4.84 3.30
C GLY A 260 -4.62 3.87 4.47
N VAL A 261 -3.79 4.21 5.45
CA VAL A 261 -3.58 3.41 6.68
C VAL A 261 -4.86 3.27 7.48
N ALA A 262 -5.63 4.35 7.64
CA ALA A 262 -6.92 4.33 8.32
C ALA A 262 -7.91 3.40 7.60
N CYS A 263 -7.96 3.44 6.27
CA CYS A 263 -8.80 2.55 5.47
C CYS A 263 -8.33 1.09 5.58
N LEU A 264 -7.02 0.84 5.55
CA LEU A 264 -6.42 -0.49 5.66
C LEU A 264 -6.73 -1.16 7.01
N TRP A 265 -6.92 -0.39 8.08
CA TRP A 265 -7.28 -0.93 9.40
C TRP A 265 -8.66 -1.62 9.44
N GLY A 266 -9.54 -1.38 8.46
CA GLY A 266 -10.83 -2.07 8.38
C GLY A 266 -10.67 -3.61 8.39
N PRO A 267 -11.42 -4.35 9.24
CA PRO A 267 -11.31 -5.81 9.32
C PRO A 267 -11.57 -6.54 7.99
N ALA A 268 -12.45 -5.99 7.16
CA ALA A 268 -12.77 -6.51 5.83
C ALA A 268 -11.72 -6.19 4.74
N HIS A 269 -10.65 -5.49 5.11
CA HIS A 269 -9.56 -5.14 4.19
C HIS A 269 -8.21 -5.65 4.74
N GLY A 270 -7.45 -4.82 5.46
CA GLY A 270 -6.13 -5.21 5.95
C GLY A 270 -6.14 -6.09 7.20
N GLY A 271 -7.26 -6.20 7.91
CA GLY A 271 -7.39 -7.04 9.11
C GLY A 271 -7.59 -8.54 8.86
N ALA A 272 -7.60 -8.98 7.59
CA ALA A 272 -7.89 -10.37 7.23
C ALA A 272 -6.86 -11.37 7.78
N ASN A 273 -5.58 -10.99 7.85
CA ASN A 273 -4.51 -11.83 8.40
C ASN A 273 -4.68 -12.06 9.92
N GLU A 274 -5.03 -11.01 10.66
CA GLU A 274 -5.34 -11.08 12.09
C GLU A 274 -6.60 -11.93 12.32
N ALA A 275 -7.65 -11.73 11.51
CA ALA A 275 -8.86 -12.53 11.57
C ALA A 275 -8.58 -14.03 11.31
N CYS A 276 -7.70 -14.34 10.36
CA CYS A 276 -7.26 -15.72 10.09
C CYS A 276 -6.53 -16.33 11.29
N LEU A 277 -5.61 -15.61 11.93
CA LEU A 277 -4.93 -16.09 13.13
C LEU A 277 -5.89 -16.28 14.32
N ASN A 278 -6.86 -15.38 14.50
CA ASN A 278 -7.89 -15.52 15.52
C ASN A 278 -8.76 -16.76 15.27
N MET A 279 -9.17 -16.98 14.01
CA MET A 279 -9.91 -18.19 13.60
C MET A 279 -9.11 -19.46 13.92
N LEU A 280 -7.81 -19.51 13.59
CA LEU A 280 -6.95 -20.65 13.93
C LEU A 280 -6.84 -20.86 15.45
N GLY A 281 -6.72 -19.77 16.22
CA GLY A 281 -6.72 -19.82 17.68
C GLY A 281 -8.02 -20.39 18.26
N ASP A 282 -9.16 -20.06 17.67
CA ASP A 282 -10.46 -20.56 18.10
C ASP A 282 -10.69 -22.03 17.70
N ILE A 283 -10.26 -22.43 16.50
CA ILE A 283 -10.22 -23.84 16.09
C ILE A 283 -9.39 -24.66 17.09
N GLN A 284 -8.20 -24.17 17.47
CA GLN A 284 -7.34 -24.83 18.44
C GLN A 284 -8.03 -25.01 19.80
N LYS A 285 -8.75 -23.98 20.31
CA LYS A 285 -9.51 -24.08 21.56
C LYS A 285 -10.68 -25.06 21.48
N GLN A 286 -11.27 -25.23 20.30
CA GLN A 286 -12.49 -26.02 20.09
C GLN A 286 -12.25 -27.49 19.74
N GLY A 287 -11.00 -27.96 19.73
CA GLY A 287 -10.66 -29.36 19.42
C GLY A 287 -9.61 -29.53 18.32
N GLY A 288 -9.05 -28.43 17.80
CA GLY A 288 -7.93 -28.44 16.86
C GLY A 288 -8.32 -29.00 15.50
N VAL A 289 -7.42 -29.79 14.91
CA VAL A 289 -7.49 -30.29 13.53
C VAL A 289 -8.83 -30.95 13.19
N ALA A 290 -9.46 -31.64 14.15
CA ALA A 290 -10.74 -32.33 13.93
C ALA A 290 -11.90 -31.38 13.58
N ARG A 291 -11.79 -30.07 13.89
CA ARG A 291 -12.83 -29.07 13.67
C ARG A 291 -12.59 -28.21 12.43
N ILE A 292 -11.47 -28.38 11.72
CA ILE A 292 -11.11 -27.54 10.56
C ILE A 292 -12.20 -27.56 9.48
N GLY A 293 -12.84 -28.71 9.24
CA GLY A 293 -13.90 -28.85 8.24
C GLY A 293 -15.17 -28.04 8.51
N GLU A 294 -15.32 -27.46 9.70
CA GLU A 294 -16.43 -26.55 10.03
C GLU A 294 -16.14 -25.09 9.64
N PHE A 295 -14.88 -24.77 9.29
CA PHE A 295 -14.41 -23.41 9.01
C PHE A 295 -13.89 -23.23 7.58
N VAL A 296 -13.59 -24.32 6.87
CA VAL A 296 -13.12 -24.32 5.48
C VAL A 296 -14.18 -25.02 4.64
N ASN A 297 -14.90 -24.26 3.81
CA ASN A 297 -15.83 -24.78 2.81
C ASN A 297 -15.09 -25.19 1.54
#